data_AF-A0A2E6S8A7-F1
#
_entry.id   AF-A0A2E6S8A7-F1
#
_cell.length_a   1.000
_cell.length_b   1.000
_cell.length_c   1.000
_cell.angle_alpha   90.00
_cell.angle_beta   90.00
_cell.angle_gamma   90.00
#
_symmetry.space_group_name_H-M   'P 1'
#
loop_
_entity.id
_entity.type
_entity.pdbx_description
1 polymer ?
#
loop_
_entity_poly.entity_id
_entity_poly.type
_entity_poly.pdbx_seq_one_letter_code
_entity_poly.pdbx_strand_id
1 'polypeptide(L)'
;MTNTLRFALIAGFPIALLMPGIRADEEKDPPKGPPALELPRVAYPEAETAAQKKAVIKHKEGSQKLAGEQDELSADVQDLIEEQTNEKLIVLLEEVEEIMAEVTGSLDETNTSGETIAAETEIIEKIFEAAKQRAQQSGGT
;
A
#
# COMPACT_ATOMS: atom_id res chain seq x y z
N MET A 1 -59.52 -4.13 2.39
CA MET A 1 -60.88 -4.71 2.45
C MET A 1 -61.12 -5.45 1.14
N THR A 2 -61.28 -6.76 1.26
CA THR A 2 -61.49 -7.77 0.23
C THR A 2 -62.76 -7.51 -0.56
N ASN A 3 -62.72 -7.69 -1.88
CA ASN A 3 -63.94 -7.87 -2.66
C ASN A 3 -63.86 -9.11 -3.55
N THR A 4 -64.98 -9.79 -3.56
CA THR A 4 -65.27 -11.15 -3.99
C THR A 4 -65.57 -11.19 -5.48
N LEU A 5 -65.20 -12.27 -6.19
CA LEU A 5 -66.05 -12.76 -7.28
C LEU A 5 -65.95 -14.28 -7.43
N ARG A 6 -67.10 -14.93 -7.26
CA ARG A 6 -67.38 -16.35 -7.53
C ARG A 6 -68.18 -16.43 -8.83
N PHE A 7 -67.84 -17.36 -9.71
CA PHE A 7 -68.73 -18.05 -10.65
C PHE A 7 -68.20 -19.51 -10.72
N ALA A 8 -68.89 -20.54 -10.24
CA ALA A 8 -70.04 -21.24 -10.83
C ALA A 8 -69.70 -21.78 -12.23
N LEU A 9 -69.94 -23.03 -12.64
CA LEU A 9 -70.82 -24.10 -12.16
C LEU A 9 -70.38 -25.42 -12.86
N ILE A 10 -70.65 -26.52 -12.18
CA ILE A 10 -70.60 -27.94 -12.59
C ILE A 10 -71.52 -28.23 -13.79
N ALA A 11 -71.13 -29.15 -14.69
CA ALA A 11 -71.91 -30.35 -15.04
C ALA A 11 -71.45 -31.02 -16.36
N GLY A 12 -71.09 -32.30 -16.27
CA GLY A 12 -70.91 -33.21 -17.41
C GLY A 12 -70.61 -34.61 -16.89
N PHE A 13 -71.67 -35.41 -16.72
CA PHE A 13 -71.67 -36.75 -16.11
C PHE A 13 -70.93 -37.81 -16.97
N PRO A 14 -70.55 -38.97 -16.40
CA PRO A 14 -69.46 -39.84 -16.83
C PRO A 14 -69.92 -40.95 -17.79
N ILE A 15 -69.04 -41.40 -18.68
CA ILE A 15 -69.26 -42.60 -19.51
C ILE A 15 -68.03 -43.52 -19.44
N ALA A 16 -68.27 -44.65 -18.76
CA ALA A 16 -67.83 -46.01 -19.07
C ALA A 16 -66.32 -46.39 -19.02
N LEU A 17 -66.00 -47.15 -17.97
CA LEU A 17 -65.65 -48.59 -18.09
C LEU A 17 -64.40 -48.98 -18.90
N LEU A 18 -63.23 -49.09 -18.24
CA LEU A 18 -62.40 -50.31 -18.19
C LEU A 18 -61.21 -50.11 -17.21
N MET A 19 -61.09 -50.99 -16.21
CA MET A 19 -59.84 -51.21 -15.46
C MET A 19 -58.84 -52.02 -16.33
N PRO A 20 -57.63 -52.36 -15.85
CA PRO A 20 -56.54 -51.55 -15.30
C PRO A 20 -55.22 -51.87 -16.04
N GLY A 21 -54.39 -50.89 -16.36
CA GLY A 21 -53.09 -51.20 -16.96
C GLY A 21 -52.42 -50.04 -17.65
N ILE A 22 -52.19 -48.96 -16.91
CA ILE A 22 -51.19 -47.96 -17.29
C ILE A 22 -49.85 -48.70 -17.34
N ARG A 23 -49.32 -48.98 -18.53
CA ARG A 23 -47.88 -49.12 -18.72
C ARG A 23 -47.40 -47.73 -19.09
N ALA A 24 -46.81 -47.09 -18.09
CA ALA A 24 -46.18 -45.79 -18.18
C ALA A 24 -45.22 -45.76 -19.38
N ASP A 25 -45.41 -44.77 -20.25
CA ASP A 25 -44.34 -44.27 -21.10
C ASP A 25 -43.15 -43.98 -20.18
N GLU A 26 -41.96 -44.52 -20.51
CA GLU A 26 -40.71 -44.12 -19.85
C GLU A 26 -40.54 -42.61 -20.06
N GLU A 27 -40.89 -41.85 -19.02
CA GLU A 27 -40.51 -40.45 -18.88
C GLU A 27 -38.99 -40.41 -18.82
N LYS A 28 -38.39 -40.10 -19.97
CA LYS A 28 -36.95 -39.95 -20.12
C LYS A 28 -36.54 -38.77 -19.24
N ASP A 29 -35.86 -39.07 -18.12
CA ASP A 29 -35.37 -38.06 -17.17
C ASP A 29 -34.70 -36.90 -17.95
N PRO A 30 -35.02 -35.63 -17.64
CA PRO A 30 -34.40 -34.49 -18.29
C PRO A 30 -32.87 -34.59 -18.10
N PRO A 31 -32.07 -34.17 -19.10
CA PRO A 31 -30.62 -34.31 -19.03
C PRO A 31 -30.12 -33.64 -17.75
N LYS A 32 -29.50 -34.43 -16.86
CA LYS A 32 -28.81 -33.92 -15.67
C LYS A 32 -27.92 -32.77 -16.12
N GLY A 33 -28.18 -31.57 -15.59
CA GLY A 33 -27.33 -30.40 -15.81
C GLY A 33 -25.87 -30.74 -15.48
N PRO A 34 -24.90 -29.98 -16.03
CA PRO A 34 -23.49 -30.24 -15.77
C PRO A 34 -23.25 -30.34 -14.26
N PRO A 35 -22.41 -31.30 -13.80
CA PRO A 35 -22.16 -31.47 -12.37
C PRO A 35 -21.74 -30.13 -11.79
N ALA A 36 -22.39 -29.72 -10.70
CA ALA A 36 -22.01 -28.51 -9.97
C ALA A 36 -20.54 -28.66 -9.55
N LEU A 37 -19.65 -27.95 -10.22
CA LEU A 37 -18.24 -27.87 -9.84
C LEU A 37 -18.17 -27.11 -8.51
N GLU A 38 -18.12 -27.83 -7.40
CA GLU A 38 -17.82 -27.23 -6.10
C GLU A 38 -16.32 -26.88 -6.07
N LEU A 39 -16.00 -25.63 -6.42
CA LEU A 39 -14.64 -25.12 -6.29
C LEU A 39 -14.29 -25.07 -4.79
N PRO A 40 -13.09 -25.53 -4.39
CA PRO A 40 -12.64 -25.38 -3.02
C PRO A 40 -12.61 -23.90 -2.63
N ARG A 41 -13.26 -23.55 -1.52
CA ARG A 41 -13.20 -22.17 -0.99
C ARG A 41 -11.78 -21.90 -0.52
N VAL A 42 -11.04 -21.08 -1.26
CA VAL A 42 -9.78 -20.50 -0.82
C VAL A 42 -10.11 -19.40 0.19
N ALA A 43 -9.74 -19.61 1.46
CA ALA A 43 -9.76 -18.56 2.45
C ALA A 43 -8.51 -17.69 2.27
N TYR A 44 -8.70 -16.46 1.82
CA TYR A 44 -7.62 -15.48 1.77
C TYR A 44 -7.33 -15.00 3.19
N PRO A 45 -6.05 -14.80 3.55
CA PRO A 45 -5.71 -14.18 4.84
C PRO A 45 -6.33 -12.78 4.92
N GLU A 46 -6.55 -12.30 6.15
CA GLU A 46 -6.96 -10.90 6.35
C GLU A 46 -5.94 -9.96 5.68
N ALA A 47 -6.44 -8.92 5.01
CA ALA A 47 -5.63 -8.03 4.18
C ALA A 47 -4.45 -7.41 4.93
N GLU A 48 -4.64 -7.06 6.21
CA GLU A 48 -3.58 -6.55 7.10
C GLU A 48 -3.86 -6.91 8.55
N THR A 49 -2.86 -7.46 9.22
CA THR A 49 -2.86 -7.73 10.66
C THR A 49 -2.74 -6.44 11.48
N ALA A 50 -3.22 -6.45 12.72
CA ALA A 50 -3.02 -5.34 13.66
C ALA A 50 -1.54 -4.99 13.88
N ALA A 51 -0.65 -5.98 13.80
CA ALA A 51 0.79 -5.78 13.91
C ALA A 51 1.35 -5.00 12.72
N GLN A 52 0.91 -5.30 11.49
CA GLN A 52 1.33 -4.56 10.28
C GLN A 52 0.89 -3.09 10.35
N LYS A 53 -0.35 -2.82 10.77
CA LYS A 53 -0.85 -1.44 10.95
C LYS A 53 -0.01 -0.65 11.96
N LYS A 54 0.33 -1.28 13.09
CA LYS A 54 1.19 -0.66 14.10
C LYS A 54 2.61 -0.41 13.57
N ALA A 55 3.16 -1.31 12.76
CA ALA A 55 4.47 -1.15 12.16
C ALA A 55 4.52 0.04 11.19
N VAL A 56 3.48 0.22 10.35
CA VAL A 56 3.36 1.35 9.43
C VAL A 56 3.29 2.69 10.19
N ILE A 57 2.48 2.77 11.26
CA ILE A 57 2.41 3.99 12.09
C ILE A 57 3.78 4.31 12.69
N LYS A 58 4.45 3.31 13.27
CA LYS A 58 5.78 3.50 13.87
C LYS A 58 6.82 3.94 12.85
N HIS A 59 6.78 3.39 11.64
CA HIS A 59 7.69 3.77 10.56
C HIS A 59 7.46 5.22 10.14
N LYS A 60 6.20 5.64 9.97
CA LYS A 60 5.85 7.04 9.72
C LYS A 60 6.37 7.98 10.80
N GLU A 61 6.06 7.70 12.06
CA GLU A 61 6.51 8.52 13.19
C GLU A 61 8.04 8.61 13.25
N GLY A 62 8.73 7.50 13.00
CA GLY A 62 10.19 7.44 12.96
C GLY A 62 10.78 8.26 11.81
N SER A 63 10.21 8.13 10.61
CA SER A 63 10.68 8.84 9.41
C SER A 63 10.50 10.35 9.55
N GLN A 64 9.34 10.80 10.01
CA GLN A 64 9.07 12.23 10.22
C GLN A 64 9.92 12.82 11.35
N LYS A 65 10.18 12.05 12.41
CA LYS A 65 11.13 12.46 13.46
C LYS A 65 12.53 12.63 12.90
N LEU A 66 13.00 11.67 12.08
CA LEU A 66 14.32 11.77 11.44
C LEU A 66 14.38 12.94 10.47
N ALA A 67 13.31 13.23 9.71
CA ALA A 67 13.21 14.41 8.87
C ALA A 67 13.44 15.71 9.67
N GLY A 68 12.79 15.84 10.84
CA GLY A 68 13.00 16.99 11.72
C GLY A 68 14.43 17.09 12.27
N GLU A 69 15.09 15.97 12.52
CA GLU A 69 16.51 15.94 12.91
C GLU A 69 17.44 16.35 11.76
N GLN A 70 17.10 15.99 10.52
CA GLN A 70 17.85 16.43 9.32
C GLN A 70 17.66 17.93 9.05
N ASP A 71 16.47 18.49 9.28
CA ASP A 71 16.20 19.93 9.17
C ASP A 71 17.04 20.74 10.17
N GLU A 72 17.10 20.31 11.43
CA GLU A 72 17.96 20.93 12.47
C GLU A 72 19.45 20.86 12.07
N LEU A 73 19.91 19.69 11.61
CA LEU A 73 21.30 19.55 11.15
C LEU A 73 21.59 20.37 9.89
N SER A 74 20.61 20.56 9.00
CA SER A 74 20.75 21.39 7.81
C SER A 74 20.92 22.86 8.18
N ALA A 75 20.24 23.32 9.23
CA ALA A 75 20.47 24.67 9.77
C ALA A 75 21.90 24.83 10.30
N ASP A 76 22.44 23.82 11.00
CA ASP A 76 23.85 23.85 11.42
C ASP A 76 24.81 23.91 10.22
N VAL A 77 24.48 23.25 9.10
CA VAL A 77 25.27 23.32 7.86
C VAL A 77 25.22 24.71 7.24
N GLN A 78 24.05 25.36 7.23
CA GLN A 78 23.91 26.75 6.77
C GLN A 78 24.78 27.70 7.60
N ASP A 79 24.74 27.59 8.93
CA ASP A 79 25.61 28.39 9.81
C ASP A 79 27.09 28.14 9.49
N LEU A 80 27.49 26.89 9.26
CA LEU A 80 28.86 26.55 8.87
C LEU A 80 29.28 27.20 7.54
N ILE A 81 28.38 27.25 6.55
CA ILE A 81 28.60 27.90 5.26
C ILE A 81 28.84 29.40 5.46
N GLU A 82 27.99 30.08 6.24
CA GLU A 82 28.11 31.52 6.52
C GLU A 82 29.45 31.89 7.18
N GLU A 83 29.99 31.00 8.01
CA GLU A 83 31.29 31.18 8.67
C GLU A 83 32.50 30.92 7.75
N GLN A 84 32.33 30.23 6.61
CA GLN A 84 33.45 29.90 5.74
C GLN A 84 33.88 31.07 4.86
N THR A 85 35.18 31.14 4.61
CA THR A 85 35.79 32.07 3.62
C THR A 85 36.52 31.32 2.50
N ASN A 86 36.65 30.00 2.60
CA ASN A 86 37.24 29.18 1.56
C ASN A 86 36.17 28.75 0.56
N GLU A 87 36.27 29.22 -0.67
CA GLU A 87 35.32 28.92 -1.75
C GLU A 87 35.12 27.42 -1.99
N LYS A 88 36.17 26.60 -1.85
CA LYS A 88 36.04 25.14 -2.04
C LYS A 88 35.27 24.48 -0.90
N LEU A 89 35.41 24.97 0.33
CA LEU A 89 34.62 24.47 1.46
C LEU A 89 33.17 24.91 1.35
N ILE A 90 32.93 26.15 0.93
CA ILE A 90 31.58 26.67 0.70
C ILE A 90 30.84 25.77 -0.29
N VAL A 91 31.43 25.52 -1.47
CA VAL A 91 30.80 24.65 -2.50
C VAL A 91 30.50 23.24 -1.96
N LEU A 92 31.43 22.62 -1.23
CA LEU A 92 31.20 21.29 -0.66
C LEU A 92 30.06 21.28 0.36
N LEU A 93 29.92 22.33 1.16
CA LEU A 93 28.86 22.44 2.16
C LEU A 93 27.51 22.82 1.53
N GLU A 94 27.49 23.64 0.48
CA GLU A 94 26.29 23.94 -0.31
C GLU A 94 25.74 22.67 -0.97
N GLU A 95 26.61 21.80 -1.52
CA GLU A 95 26.20 20.50 -2.06
C GLU A 95 25.64 19.57 -0.97
N VAL A 96 26.17 19.64 0.26
CA VAL A 96 25.62 18.90 1.41
C VAL A 96 24.21 19.41 1.74
N GLU A 97 24.04 20.73 1.81
CA GLU A 97 22.74 21.35 2.10
C GLU A 97 21.67 20.96 1.06
N GLU A 98 22.01 21.00 -0.23
CA GLU A 98 21.09 20.63 -1.31
C GLU A 98 20.56 19.19 -1.16
N ILE A 99 21.46 18.24 -0.88
CA ILE A 99 21.08 16.84 -0.71
C ILE A 99 20.32 16.64 0.61
N MET A 100 20.69 17.36 1.67
CA MET A 100 19.96 17.31 2.95
C MET A 100 18.51 17.79 2.81
N ALA A 101 18.25 18.80 1.96
CA ALA A 101 16.90 19.23 1.65
C ALA A 101 16.08 18.12 0.95
N GLU A 102 16.68 17.41 -0.01
CA GLU A 102 16.04 16.28 -0.69
C GLU A 102 15.75 15.11 0.26
N VAL A 103 16.72 14.74 1.10
CA VAL A 103 16.57 13.68 2.10
C VAL A 103 15.48 14.03 3.10
N THR A 104 15.46 15.27 3.60
CA THR A 104 14.43 15.75 4.54
C THR A 104 13.03 15.63 3.93
N GLY A 105 12.86 16.06 2.67
CA GLY A 105 11.60 15.90 1.95
C GLY A 105 11.18 14.44 1.79
N SER A 106 12.12 13.57 1.39
CA SER A 106 11.87 12.12 1.26
C SER A 106 11.46 11.47 2.58
N LEU A 107 12.13 11.84 3.68
CA LEU A 107 11.83 11.31 5.01
C LEU A 107 10.46 11.81 5.53
N ASP A 108 10.05 13.05 5.24
CA ASP A 108 8.72 13.54 5.62
C ASP A 108 7.61 12.80 4.87
N GLU A 109 7.86 12.43 3.60
CA GLU A 109 7.00 11.55 2.80
C GLU A 109 7.05 10.07 3.22
N THR A 110 7.81 9.73 4.27
CA THR A 110 8.00 8.36 4.76
C THR A 110 8.75 7.45 3.75
N ASN A 111 9.44 8.05 2.77
CA ASN A 111 10.27 7.35 1.80
C ASN A 111 11.66 7.10 2.38
N THR A 112 11.85 5.90 2.93
CA THR A 112 13.16 5.40 3.41
C THR A 112 13.71 4.33 2.45
N SER A 113 13.52 4.53 1.15
CA SER A 113 13.97 3.58 0.12
C SER A 113 15.49 3.65 -0.11
N GLY A 114 16.00 2.83 -1.01
CA GLY A 114 17.43 2.82 -1.35
C GLY A 114 17.93 4.15 -1.90
N GLU A 115 17.08 4.95 -2.52
CA GLU A 115 17.42 6.28 -3.04
C GLU A 115 17.70 7.25 -1.88
N THR A 116 16.79 7.34 -0.90
CA THR A 116 16.99 8.15 0.31
C THR A 116 18.25 7.75 1.07
N ILE A 117 18.50 6.44 1.20
CA ILE A 117 19.70 5.92 1.89
C ILE A 117 20.99 6.23 1.11
N ALA A 118 20.94 6.20 -0.22
CA ALA A 118 22.07 6.57 -1.05
C ALA A 118 22.39 8.07 -0.93
N ALA A 119 21.36 8.93 -0.92
CA ALA A 119 21.51 10.36 -0.69
C ALA A 119 22.09 10.67 0.72
N GLU A 120 21.61 9.99 1.77
CA GLU A 120 22.22 10.08 3.12
C GLU A 120 23.70 9.66 3.12
N THR A 121 24.05 8.64 2.33
CA THR A 121 25.45 8.20 2.19
C THR A 121 26.28 9.27 1.50
N GLU A 122 25.76 9.90 0.45
CA GLU A 122 26.42 10.97 -0.28
C GLU A 122 26.66 12.20 0.61
N ILE A 123 25.69 12.57 1.46
CA ILE A 123 25.86 13.62 2.49
C ILE A 123 27.08 13.32 3.37
N ILE A 124 27.21 12.09 3.88
CA ILE A 124 28.33 11.69 4.73
C ILE A 124 29.66 11.78 3.98
N GLU A 125 29.70 11.34 2.73
CA GLU A 125 30.90 11.39 1.89
C GLU A 125 31.35 12.84 1.64
N LYS A 126 30.42 13.73 1.29
CA LYS A 126 30.73 15.14 1.06
C LYS A 126 31.16 15.88 2.33
N ILE A 127 30.52 15.60 3.47
CA ILE A 127 30.97 16.13 4.78
C ILE A 127 32.40 15.66 5.08
N PHE A 128 32.72 14.40 4.78
CA PHE A 128 34.08 13.89 4.95
C PHE A 128 35.09 14.59 4.03
N GLU A 129 34.72 14.85 2.77
CA GLU A 129 35.54 15.62 1.84
C GLU A 129 35.77 17.06 2.31
N ALA A 130 34.72 17.72 2.79
CA ALA A 130 34.80 19.06 3.39
C ALA A 130 35.73 19.07 4.60
N ALA A 131 35.60 18.09 5.51
CA ALA A 131 36.49 17.96 6.67
C ALA A 131 37.96 17.77 6.25
N LYS A 132 38.22 16.95 5.22
CA LYS A 132 39.56 16.74 4.68
C LYS A 132 40.13 18.02 4.04
N GLN A 133 39.33 18.76 3.28
CA GLN A 133 39.71 20.03 2.68
C GLN A 133 40.05 21.08 3.74
N ARG A 134 39.28 21.14 4.84
CA ARG A 134 39.53 22.02 5.97
C ARG A 134 40.84 21.67 6.69
N ALA A 135 41.10 20.39 6.92
CA ALA A 135 42.34 19.93 7.56
C ALA A 135 43.60 20.31 6.76
N GLN A 136 43.52 20.28 5.42
CA GLN A 136 44.63 20.72 4.56
C GLN A 136 44.91 22.23 4.67
N GLN A 137 43.89 23.04 4.94
CA GLN A 137 44.09 24.48 5.17
C GLN A 137 44.71 24.78 6.54
N SER A 138 44.40 23.99 7.56
CA SER A 138 44.92 24.19 8.92
C SER A 138 46.36 23.68 9.13
N GLY A 139 46.89 22.88 8.20
CA GLY A 139 48.24 22.29 8.28
C GLY A 139 49.37 23.11 7.64
N GLY A 140 49.10 24.35 7.20
CA GLY A 140 50.07 25.23 6.56
C GLY A 140 50.57 26.35 7.47
N THR A 141 51.43 26.01 8.45
CA THR A 141 52.26 26.98 9.19
C THR A 141 53.67 26.44 9.36
#